data_AF-A0A0K1QE41-F1
#
_entry.id   AF-A0A0K1QE41-F1
#
_cell.length_a   1.000
_cell.length_b   1.000
_cell.length_c   1.000
_cell.angle_alpha   90.00
_cell.angle_beta   90.00
_cell.angle_gamma   90.00
#
_symmetry.space_group_name_H-M   'P 1'
#
loop_
_entity.id
_entity.type
_entity.pdbx_description
1 polymer ?
#
loop_
_entity_poly.entity_id
_entity_poly.type
_entity_poly.pdbx_seq_one_letter_code
_entity_poly.pdbx_strand_id
1 'polypeptide(L)'
;MNARFLCSSVLCAALFAACSEDAVQTPPSPSLDVDAASPGENDSGATDAGYDGPSDASPADASSDSGIAVLEEGELEPGGATTTSNVDIGAFNMAAANLALARRGGFEAGLQFFQLPWVVAPGRPEADGLGPTFNSDSCLGCHVRNGRGNVASVLLRIGLGPNSDALPNYGKQFQPFGISGVPGEGTPVRAETAVTHAKADGTSVSLTAVSYSIANPAFGPLGEDLRISPRIAPQIVGQGLLEAIPEADLLALADPDDQNGDGISGRAHWVQDGETQRIGRFGWKALQPTVEAQTAGAFSEDLGITSSRFPETNCPGTQTACAAAQNGGSPELGATRLAVTVEYMRLLGVPKRRGGDSEDVLKGKALFSLVGCTSCHKPSFVTRPDASEPELSSQRIWPYSDLLLHDMGERLADNKKEGDAGEREWRTPPLWSLGLVKTVNGTLHLLHDGRAPSIDEAILWHDGEAQGARNAYERLSAADQALLHAFVESL
;
A
#
# COMPACT_ATOMS: atom_id res chain seq x y z
N MET A 1 -3.65 61.65 20.73
CA MET A 1 -2.58 62.67 20.86
C MET A 1 -1.24 61.98 20.65
N ASN A 2 -0.42 62.56 19.77
CA ASN A 2 0.85 62.05 19.27
C ASN A 2 1.91 61.76 20.35
N ALA A 3 2.68 60.69 20.17
CA ALA A 3 4.13 60.72 20.39
C ALA A 3 4.82 59.54 19.67
N ARG A 4 5.64 59.88 18.65
CA ARG A 4 6.70 59.08 18.06
C ARG A 4 7.93 59.05 18.99
N PHE A 5 8.85 58.08 18.83
CA PHE A 5 10.33 58.21 18.72
C PHE A 5 10.93 56.78 18.69
N LEU A 6 11.37 56.27 17.51
CA LEU A 6 12.78 56.16 17.02
C LEU A 6 13.68 55.26 17.90
N CYS A 7 14.05 54.03 17.51
CA CYS A 7 15.00 53.59 16.46
C CYS A 7 16.46 54.02 16.71
N SER A 8 17.36 53.06 16.94
CA SER A 8 18.61 52.82 16.18
C SER A 8 19.69 52.07 16.99
N SER A 9 20.23 50.98 16.44
CA SER A 9 21.65 50.51 16.43
C SER A 9 21.67 49.00 16.07
N VAL A 10 22.09 48.52 14.88
CA VAL A 10 23.38 48.55 14.15
C VAL A 10 24.30 47.35 14.49
N LEU A 11 24.71 46.65 13.41
CA LEU A 11 25.75 45.59 13.26
C LEU A 11 25.43 44.20 13.85
N CYS A 12 25.59 43.07 13.17
CA CYS A 12 26.73 42.69 12.32
C CYS A 12 26.32 41.67 11.21
N ALA A 13 27.00 41.74 10.07
CA ALA A 13 26.81 40.90 8.90
C ALA A 13 27.95 39.88 8.73
N ALA A 14 27.61 38.75 8.11
CA ALA A 14 28.38 37.91 7.19
C ALA A 14 29.77 37.37 7.60
N LEU A 15 29.93 36.04 7.49
CA LEU A 15 31.16 35.42 6.96
C LEU A 15 30.85 34.05 6.35
N PHE A 16 31.10 33.95 5.04
CA PHE A 16 31.20 32.73 4.25
C PHE A 16 32.68 32.41 4.01
N ALA A 17 32.99 31.11 3.97
CA ALA A 17 34.07 30.42 3.25
C ALA A 17 35.55 30.67 3.61
N ALA A 18 36.25 29.59 4.01
CA ALA A 18 37.55 29.20 3.47
C ALA A 18 37.86 27.73 3.75
N CYS A 19 38.42 27.06 2.74
CA CYS A 19 38.90 25.67 2.71
C CYS A 19 40.30 25.53 3.35
N SER A 20 40.62 24.34 3.86
CA SER A 20 41.94 23.66 3.80
C SER A 20 41.79 22.29 4.47
N GLU A 21 41.96 21.21 3.72
CA GLU A 21 43.13 20.33 3.73
C GLU A 21 43.33 19.60 5.06
N ASP A 22 42.97 18.32 5.10
CA ASP A 22 43.80 17.28 5.72
C ASP A 22 43.43 15.91 5.14
N ALA A 23 44.32 15.43 4.28
CA ALA A 23 44.32 14.09 3.73
C ALA A 23 44.98 13.14 4.75
N VAL A 24 44.21 12.21 5.31
CA VAL A 24 44.76 11.09 6.08
C VAL A 24 44.83 9.86 5.19
N GLN A 25 46.07 9.47 4.89
CA GLN A 25 46.46 8.26 4.19
C GLN A 25 46.04 7.01 4.99
N THR A 26 45.33 6.09 4.34
CA THR A 26 45.19 4.70 4.79
C THR A 26 46.08 3.79 3.94
N PRO A 27 46.90 2.91 4.56
CA PRO A 27 47.77 2.00 3.81
C PRO A 27 47.01 0.77 3.29
N PRO A 28 47.43 0.17 2.16
CA PRO A 28 46.78 -1.01 1.59
C PRO A 28 47.32 -2.30 2.22
N SER A 29 46.51 -3.35 2.19
CA SER A 29 46.87 -4.73 2.58
C SER A 29 45.96 -5.71 1.83
N PRO A 30 46.41 -6.94 1.54
CA PRO A 30 46.93 -7.27 0.21
C PRO A 30 46.00 -8.16 -0.61
N SER A 31 46.28 -8.16 -1.92
CA SER A 31 45.79 -9.08 -2.93
C SER A 31 46.04 -10.55 -2.56
N LEU A 32 44.99 -11.37 -2.64
CA LEU A 32 45.13 -12.81 -2.77
C LEU A 32 44.93 -13.17 -4.24
N ASP A 33 46.04 -13.61 -4.82
CA ASP A 33 46.11 -14.26 -6.12
C ASP A 33 45.28 -15.56 -6.10
N VAL A 34 44.43 -15.75 -7.11
CA VAL A 34 43.86 -17.05 -7.46
C VAL A 34 44.31 -17.35 -8.88
N ASP A 35 45.39 -18.12 -8.97
CA ASP A 35 45.88 -18.65 -10.24
C ASP A 35 44.95 -19.71 -10.79
N ALA A 36 44.75 -19.61 -12.10
CA ALA A 36 44.02 -20.53 -12.94
C ALA A 36 44.75 -21.87 -13.10
N ALA A 37 44.00 -22.97 -13.06
CA ALA A 37 44.39 -24.21 -13.72
C ALA A 37 43.15 -25.01 -14.17
N SER A 38 42.98 -25.08 -15.47
CA SER A 38 42.33 -26.16 -16.25
C SER A 38 43.37 -26.55 -17.31
N PRO A 39 43.45 -27.80 -17.85
CA PRO A 39 42.29 -28.53 -18.37
C PRO A 39 42.30 -30.06 -18.19
N GLY A 40 41.14 -30.68 -18.40
CA GLY A 40 41.00 -32.12 -18.60
C GLY A 40 39.79 -32.40 -19.49
N GLU A 41 40.07 -32.73 -20.76
CA GLU A 41 39.12 -33.22 -21.76
C GLU A 41 38.58 -34.61 -21.41
N ASN A 42 37.33 -34.88 -21.82
CA ASN A 42 36.75 -36.14 -22.34
C ASN A 42 35.22 -35.98 -22.32
N ASP A 43 34.57 -35.65 -23.44
CA ASP A 43 34.12 -36.52 -24.54
C ASP A 43 32.97 -37.49 -24.20
N SER A 44 31.93 -37.35 -25.03
CA SER A 44 30.89 -38.30 -25.42
C SER A 44 29.71 -38.58 -24.47
N GLY A 45 28.50 -38.37 -24.99
CA GLY A 45 27.27 -38.94 -24.41
C GLY A 45 26.00 -38.17 -24.72
N ALA A 46 25.60 -38.10 -25.98
CA ALA A 46 24.26 -37.67 -26.36
C ALA A 46 23.23 -38.72 -25.93
N THR A 47 22.21 -38.33 -25.15
CA THR A 47 20.86 -38.93 -25.19
C THR A 47 19.82 -38.01 -24.55
N ASP A 48 18.77 -37.77 -25.33
CA ASP A 48 17.35 -37.64 -24.97
C ASP A 48 16.85 -36.38 -24.24
N ALA A 49 16.04 -35.62 -24.98
CA ALA A 49 15.31 -34.46 -24.52
C ALA A 49 13.94 -34.90 -23.99
N GLY A 50 13.87 -35.16 -22.69
CA GLY A 50 12.62 -35.22 -21.93
C GLY A 50 12.42 -33.90 -21.19
N TYR A 51 11.50 -33.07 -21.67
CA TYR A 51 11.01 -31.89 -20.95
C TYR A 51 9.95 -32.36 -19.95
N ASP A 52 10.40 -32.78 -18.76
CA ASP A 52 9.51 -32.96 -17.61
C ASP A 52 9.26 -31.58 -16.98
N GLY A 53 8.00 -31.14 -17.05
CA GLY A 53 7.55 -29.94 -16.35
C GLY A 53 7.65 -30.12 -14.83
N PRO A 54 7.72 -29.03 -14.05
CA PRO A 54 7.71 -29.15 -12.61
C PRO A 54 6.32 -29.65 -12.17
N SER A 55 6.31 -30.88 -11.68
CA SER A 55 5.19 -31.53 -11.01
C SER A 55 4.81 -30.76 -9.74
N ASP A 56 3.49 -30.65 -9.54
CA ASP A 56 2.84 -30.25 -8.29
C ASP A 56 3.60 -30.69 -7.03
N ALA A 57 4.07 -29.70 -6.29
CA ALA A 57 4.36 -29.83 -4.88
C ALA A 57 3.63 -28.70 -4.16
N SER A 58 2.42 -28.99 -3.67
CA SER A 58 1.85 -28.23 -2.57
C SER A 58 2.90 -28.14 -1.45
N PRO A 59 3.19 -26.96 -0.89
CA PRO A 59 3.92 -26.90 0.36
C PRO A 59 2.94 -27.35 1.45
N ALA A 60 2.80 -28.67 1.61
CA ALA A 60 2.23 -29.23 2.82
C ALA A 60 3.13 -28.83 3.99
N ASP A 61 2.50 -28.27 5.02
CA ASP A 61 3.08 -27.84 6.27
C ASP A 61 4.25 -28.73 6.74
N ALA A 62 5.46 -28.16 6.79
CA ALA A 62 6.51 -28.65 7.68
C ALA A 62 6.22 -28.16 9.10
N SER A 63 5.05 -28.52 9.64
CA SER A 63 4.81 -28.56 11.07
C SER A 63 5.65 -29.72 11.60
N SER A 64 6.79 -29.44 12.24
CA SER A 64 7.38 -30.47 13.08
C SER A 64 6.34 -30.88 14.13
N ASP A 65 6.35 -32.16 14.52
CA ASP A 65 5.50 -32.79 15.54
C ASP A 65 5.53 -32.07 16.92
N SER A 66 6.28 -30.96 17.02
CA SER A 66 6.43 -30.06 18.16
C SER A 66 5.46 -28.88 18.19
N GLY A 67 4.65 -28.64 17.15
CA GLY A 67 3.73 -27.49 17.08
C GLY A 67 4.44 -26.13 16.91
N ILE A 68 5.63 -26.13 16.33
CA ILE A 68 6.44 -24.93 16.05
C ILE A 68 6.71 -24.91 14.54
N ALA A 69 6.46 -23.78 13.88
CA ALA A 69 6.76 -23.64 12.46
C ALA A 69 8.28 -23.49 12.23
N VAL A 70 8.73 -23.82 11.03
CA VAL A 70 10.11 -23.56 10.62
C VAL A 70 10.24 -22.15 10.07
N LEU A 71 11.36 -21.48 10.40
CA LEU A 71 11.79 -20.27 9.69
C LEU A 71 12.30 -20.68 8.31
N GLU A 72 11.55 -20.34 7.29
CA GLU A 72 11.85 -20.59 5.89
C GLU A 72 12.89 -19.58 5.36
N GLU A 73 13.62 -20.01 4.35
CA GLU A 73 14.68 -19.22 3.74
C GLU A 73 14.14 -17.89 3.19
N GLY A 74 14.77 -16.78 3.61
CA GLY A 74 14.40 -15.43 3.20
C GLY A 74 13.27 -14.80 4.01
N GLU A 75 12.65 -15.47 4.99
CA GLU A 75 11.56 -14.85 5.79
C GLU A 75 12.01 -13.64 6.62
N LEU A 76 13.29 -13.57 6.99
CA LEU A 76 13.86 -12.39 7.66
C LEU A 76 14.09 -11.21 6.70
N GLU A 77 14.09 -11.50 5.40
CA GLU A 77 14.31 -10.58 4.30
C GLU A 77 13.07 -10.53 3.39
N PRO A 78 11.94 -9.96 3.85
CA PRO A 78 10.65 -10.05 3.18
C PRO A 78 10.61 -9.41 1.78
N GLY A 79 11.58 -8.54 1.43
CA GLY A 79 11.77 -8.00 0.09
C GLY A 79 12.89 -8.68 -0.71
N GLY A 80 13.42 -9.82 -0.27
CA GLY A 80 14.64 -10.41 -0.82
C GLY A 80 15.83 -9.45 -0.65
N ALA A 81 16.65 -9.31 -1.70
CA ALA A 81 17.80 -8.41 -1.72
C ALA A 81 17.42 -6.91 -1.62
N THR A 82 16.15 -6.56 -1.79
CA THR A 82 15.68 -5.18 -1.60
C THR A 82 15.38 -4.85 -0.14
N THR A 83 15.43 -5.84 0.76
CA THR A 83 15.06 -5.68 2.18
C THR A 83 15.93 -4.64 2.87
N THR A 84 15.31 -3.71 3.59
CA THR A 84 15.99 -2.62 4.29
C THR A 84 16.19 -2.95 5.77
N SER A 85 17.27 -2.43 6.36
CA SER A 85 17.62 -2.74 7.76
C SER A 85 16.95 -1.83 8.78
N ASN A 86 16.40 -0.69 8.35
CA ASN A 86 15.81 0.29 9.26
C ASN A 86 14.43 -0.19 9.74
N VAL A 87 14.23 -0.17 11.06
CA VAL A 87 13.00 -0.58 11.75
C VAL A 87 12.50 0.51 12.73
N ASP A 88 13.02 1.73 12.60
CA ASP A 88 12.60 2.89 13.40
C ASP A 88 11.46 3.69 12.72
N ILE A 89 11.24 4.93 13.17
CA ILE A 89 10.21 5.82 12.62
C ILE A 89 10.38 6.13 11.12
N GLY A 90 11.58 5.94 10.57
CA GLY A 90 11.93 6.11 9.16
C GLY A 90 11.94 4.81 8.36
N ALA A 91 11.48 3.69 8.91
CA ALA A 91 11.54 2.37 8.27
C ALA A 91 10.93 2.36 6.85
N PHE A 92 9.85 3.11 6.61
CA PHE A 92 9.16 3.14 5.32
C PHE A 92 9.71 4.17 4.33
N ASN A 93 10.79 4.89 4.67
CA ASN A 93 11.40 5.89 3.80
C ASN A 93 12.67 5.40 3.09
N MET A 94 12.99 4.11 3.23
CA MET A 94 14.25 3.56 2.75
C MET A 94 14.12 3.08 1.30
N ALA A 95 15.09 3.42 0.46
CA ALA A 95 15.25 2.79 -0.85
C ALA A 95 15.54 1.29 -0.71
N ALA A 96 15.19 0.52 -1.74
CA ALA A 96 15.60 -0.87 -1.92
C ALA A 96 17.10 -1.03 -1.61
N ALA A 97 17.46 -2.00 -0.77
CA ALA A 97 18.83 -2.11 -0.27
C ALA A 97 19.87 -2.43 -1.36
N ASN A 98 19.47 -3.12 -2.41
CA ASN A 98 20.28 -3.41 -3.59
C ASN A 98 20.28 -2.28 -4.66
N LEU A 99 19.67 -1.12 -4.39
CA LEU A 99 19.64 -0.01 -5.34
C LEU A 99 21.05 0.47 -5.70
N ALA A 100 21.37 0.41 -6.99
CA ALA A 100 22.66 0.85 -7.51
C ALA A 100 22.92 2.33 -7.19
N LEU A 101 24.17 2.67 -6.83
CA LEU A 101 24.55 4.04 -6.46
C LEU A 101 24.19 5.06 -7.55
N ALA A 102 24.36 4.71 -8.83
CA ALA A 102 24.05 5.56 -9.97
C ALA A 102 22.55 5.92 -10.08
N ARG A 103 21.66 5.11 -9.49
CA ARG A 103 20.20 5.31 -9.53
C ARG A 103 19.65 6.05 -8.32
N ARG A 104 20.43 6.23 -7.25
CA ARG A 104 19.98 6.92 -6.03
C ARG A 104 19.49 8.34 -6.29
N GLY A 105 20.10 9.05 -7.24
CA GLY A 105 19.64 10.39 -7.62
C GLY A 105 18.19 10.42 -8.13
N GLY A 106 17.76 9.39 -8.87
CA GLY A 106 16.37 9.26 -9.34
C GLY A 106 15.40 8.99 -8.19
N PHE A 107 15.75 8.08 -7.29
CA PHE A 107 14.97 7.79 -6.08
C PHE A 107 14.76 9.03 -5.21
N GLU A 108 15.84 9.78 -4.93
CA GLU A 108 15.76 11.01 -4.13
C GLU A 108 14.94 12.10 -4.83
N ALA A 109 15.03 12.21 -6.16
CA ALA A 109 14.19 13.13 -6.93
C ALA A 109 12.70 12.78 -6.82
N GLY A 110 12.35 11.49 -6.94
CA GLY A 110 10.97 11.02 -6.74
C GLY A 110 10.47 11.25 -5.33
N LEU A 111 11.30 11.04 -4.30
CA LEU A 111 10.98 11.38 -2.91
C LEU A 111 10.60 12.87 -2.77
N GLN A 112 11.33 13.78 -3.43
CA GLN A 112 10.99 15.20 -3.39
C GLN A 112 9.58 15.46 -3.94
N PHE A 113 9.22 14.89 -5.09
CA PHE A 113 7.87 15.07 -5.65
C PHE A 113 6.78 14.41 -4.81
N PHE A 114 7.10 13.32 -4.11
CA PHE A 114 6.16 12.64 -3.22
C PHE A 114 5.86 13.45 -1.94
N GLN A 115 6.88 14.13 -1.39
CA GLN A 115 6.76 14.82 -0.10
C GLN A 115 6.38 16.29 -0.20
N LEU A 116 6.65 16.96 -1.32
CA LEU A 116 6.37 18.37 -1.48
C LEU A 116 4.85 18.60 -1.63
N PRO A 117 4.27 19.57 -0.90
CA PRO A 117 2.95 20.05 -1.21
C PRO A 117 2.87 20.56 -2.65
N TRP A 118 1.77 20.34 -3.33
CA TRP A 118 1.47 20.93 -4.61
C TRP A 118 0.79 22.28 -4.35
N VAL A 119 1.15 23.29 -5.13
CA VAL A 119 0.56 24.63 -4.99
C VAL A 119 -0.27 24.98 -6.22
N VAL A 120 -1.20 25.92 -6.04
CA VAL A 120 -2.05 26.43 -7.12
C VAL A 120 -1.18 27.08 -8.20
N ALA A 121 -1.49 26.78 -9.46
CA ALA A 121 -0.81 27.39 -10.60
C ALA A 121 -1.31 28.83 -10.88
N PRO A 122 -0.44 29.75 -11.35
CA PRO A 122 1.01 29.59 -11.52
C PRO A 122 1.71 29.62 -10.15
N GLY A 123 2.53 28.61 -9.91
CA GLY A 123 3.12 28.35 -8.60
C GLY A 123 4.64 28.25 -8.64
N ARG A 124 5.19 27.44 -7.73
CA ARG A 124 6.61 27.07 -7.77
C ARG A 124 6.84 26.05 -8.89
N PRO A 125 7.85 26.22 -9.77
CA PRO A 125 8.05 25.30 -10.88
C PRO A 125 8.24 23.84 -10.48
N GLU A 126 8.69 23.57 -9.25
CA GLU A 126 8.97 22.21 -8.77
C GLU A 126 7.72 21.43 -8.35
N ALA A 127 6.63 22.11 -7.97
CA ALA A 127 5.40 21.46 -7.51
C ALA A 127 4.20 22.43 -7.61
N ASP A 128 3.91 22.91 -8.81
CA ASP A 128 2.69 23.64 -9.17
C ASP A 128 1.66 22.74 -9.86
N GLY A 129 0.43 23.22 -9.96
CA GLY A 129 -0.66 22.49 -10.62
C GLY A 129 -1.53 21.67 -9.67
N LEU A 130 -1.58 22.04 -8.38
CA LEU A 130 -2.62 21.52 -7.47
C LEU A 130 -3.99 21.75 -8.10
N GLY A 131 -4.81 20.70 -8.19
CA GLY A 131 -6.10 20.77 -8.85
C GLY A 131 -7.09 21.69 -8.15
N PRO A 132 -8.16 22.12 -8.85
CA PRO A 132 -9.12 23.08 -8.29
C PRO A 132 -9.90 22.53 -7.10
N THR A 133 -10.09 21.21 -7.06
CA THR A 133 -10.66 20.43 -5.97
C THR A 133 -9.74 19.24 -5.67
N PHE A 134 -9.62 18.86 -4.40
CA PHE A 134 -8.66 17.84 -3.96
C PHE A 134 -9.04 17.22 -2.60
N ASN A 135 -8.45 16.07 -2.29
CA ASN A 135 -8.47 15.42 -0.98
C ASN A 135 -7.24 15.80 -0.14
N SER A 136 -6.08 15.97 -0.77
CA SER A 136 -4.84 16.41 -0.12
C SER A 136 -3.97 17.21 -1.09
N ASP A 137 -3.04 18.00 -0.56
CA ASP A 137 -2.07 18.75 -1.35
C ASP A 137 -0.74 18.01 -1.53
N SER A 138 -0.54 16.85 -0.92
CA SER A 138 0.69 16.05 -1.04
C SER A 138 0.41 14.57 -0.83
N CYS A 139 1.24 13.70 -1.41
CA CYS A 139 1.11 12.26 -1.19
C CYS A 139 1.28 11.91 0.30
N LEU A 140 2.21 12.59 1.00
CA LEU A 140 2.42 12.42 2.44
C LEU A 140 1.24 12.86 3.32
N GLY A 141 0.37 13.75 2.83
CA GLY A 141 -0.84 14.15 3.56
C GLY A 141 -1.78 12.96 3.80
N CYS A 142 -1.77 11.97 2.92
CA CYS A 142 -2.49 10.70 3.05
C CYS A 142 -1.58 9.55 3.52
N HIS A 143 -0.35 9.46 3.01
CA HIS A 143 0.61 8.38 3.28
C HIS A 143 1.68 8.81 4.27
N VAL A 144 1.32 8.97 5.55
CA VAL A 144 2.21 9.53 6.59
C VAL A 144 3.52 8.75 6.67
N ARG A 145 4.64 9.38 6.28
CA ARG A 145 5.98 8.76 6.18
C ARG A 145 5.98 7.47 5.34
N ASN A 146 5.27 7.46 4.20
CA ASN A 146 5.04 6.27 3.36
C ASN A 146 4.27 5.13 4.06
N GLY A 147 3.78 5.40 5.27
CA GLY A 147 2.94 4.51 6.05
C GLY A 147 1.46 4.68 5.71
N ARG A 148 0.63 4.21 6.64
CA ARG A 148 -0.83 4.24 6.47
C ARG A 148 -1.39 5.64 6.64
N GLY A 149 -2.60 5.87 6.15
CA GLY A 149 -3.40 7.03 6.52
C GLY A 149 -3.95 6.89 7.94
N ASN A 150 -4.53 7.98 8.43
CA ASN A 150 -5.29 8.00 9.68
C ASN A 150 -6.75 8.37 9.39
N VAL A 151 -7.60 8.29 10.40
CA VAL A 151 -9.05 8.58 10.26
C VAL A 151 -9.35 10.03 9.85
N ALA A 152 -8.41 10.96 9.98
CA ALA A 152 -8.55 12.36 9.54
C ALA A 152 -8.18 12.57 8.06
N SER A 153 -7.52 11.60 7.43
CA SER A 153 -7.12 11.60 6.01
C SER A 153 -7.89 10.57 5.20
N VAL A 154 -9.07 10.17 5.70
CA VAL A 154 -9.96 9.24 5.01
C VAL A 154 -10.55 9.91 3.76
N LEU A 155 -10.43 9.25 2.62
CA LEU A 155 -11.13 9.64 1.39
C LEU A 155 -12.46 8.89 1.29
N LEU A 156 -13.44 9.48 0.63
CA LEU A 156 -14.74 8.86 0.40
C LEU A 156 -14.92 8.58 -1.10
N ARG A 157 -14.96 7.30 -1.47
CA ARG A 157 -15.51 6.91 -2.77
C ARG A 157 -17.03 6.98 -2.69
N ILE A 158 -17.65 7.58 -3.68
CA ILE A 158 -19.09 7.82 -3.72
C ILE A 158 -19.71 7.28 -4.99
N GLY A 159 -20.98 6.87 -4.91
CA GLY A 159 -21.74 6.38 -6.04
C GLY A 159 -23.24 6.49 -5.78
N LEU A 160 -24.04 6.43 -6.84
CA LEU A 160 -25.49 6.49 -6.77
C LEU A 160 -26.09 5.15 -7.23
N GLY A 161 -27.06 4.65 -6.48
CA GLY A 161 -27.79 3.46 -6.88
C GLY A 161 -27.03 2.14 -6.68
N PRO A 162 -27.67 1.01 -7.00
CA PRO A 162 -27.10 -0.34 -6.85
C PRO A 162 -25.90 -0.63 -7.77
N ASN A 163 -25.68 0.19 -8.80
CA ASN A 163 -24.52 0.11 -9.69
C ASN A 163 -23.39 1.06 -9.27
N SER A 164 -23.60 1.89 -8.24
CA SER A 164 -22.64 2.90 -7.79
C SER A 164 -22.19 3.84 -8.91
N ASP A 165 -23.16 4.30 -9.72
CA ASP A 165 -22.94 5.22 -10.82
C ASP A 165 -22.32 6.54 -10.31
N ALA A 166 -21.53 7.21 -11.16
CA ALA A 166 -20.93 8.48 -10.79
C ALA A 166 -22.03 9.52 -10.46
N LEU A 167 -21.86 10.26 -9.36
CA LEU A 167 -22.78 11.32 -9.00
C LEU A 167 -22.65 12.47 -10.01
N PRO A 168 -23.75 13.01 -10.56
CA PRO A 168 -23.70 14.03 -11.61
C PRO A 168 -22.83 15.26 -11.30
N ASN A 169 -22.84 15.73 -10.04
CA ASN A 169 -22.10 16.94 -9.61
C ASN A 169 -20.89 16.65 -8.70
N TYR A 170 -20.58 15.38 -8.45
CA TYR A 170 -19.56 14.96 -7.47
C TYR A 170 -18.64 13.84 -7.96
N GLY A 171 -18.96 13.21 -9.10
CA GLY A 171 -18.14 12.14 -9.67
C GLY A 171 -18.15 10.87 -8.82
N LYS A 172 -16.98 10.20 -8.74
CA LYS A 172 -16.80 8.89 -8.07
C LYS A 172 -16.00 8.96 -6.77
N GLN A 173 -15.33 10.09 -6.51
CA GLN A 173 -14.57 10.34 -5.29
C GLN A 173 -14.86 11.77 -4.83
N PHE A 174 -15.28 11.88 -3.58
CA PHE A 174 -15.67 13.15 -2.98
C PHE A 174 -14.45 14.03 -2.68
N GLN A 175 -14.52 15.31 -3.08
CA GLN A 175 -13.45 16.29 -2.98
C GLN A 175 -13.76 17.35 -1.91
N PRO A 176 -13.36 17.15 -0.64
CA PRO A 176 -13.76 18.04 0.46
C PRO A 176 -13.13 19.43 0.41
N PHE A 177 -12.00 19.59 -0.31
CA PHE A 177 -11.27 20.85 -0.40
C PHE A 177 -11.28 21.42 -1.81
N GLY A 178 -11.09 22.72 -1.89
CA GLY A 178 -10.92 23.46 -3.14
C GLY A 178 -9.99 24.64 -2.96
N ILE A 179 -9.42 25.12 -4.06
CA ILE A 179 -8.52 26.26 -4.09
C ILE A 179 -9.27 27.59 -3.85
N SER A 180 -8.55 28.70 -3.73
CA SER A 180 -9.18 30.02 -3.57
C SER A 180 -10.17 30.32 -4.70
N GLY A 181 -11.43 30.60 -4.33
CA GLY A 181 -12.52 30.86 -5.28
C GLY A 181 -13.23 29.62 -5.82
N VAL A 182 -12.75 28.42 -5.49
CA VAL A 182 -13.39 27.14 -5.84
C VAL A 182 -13.88 26.47 -4.55
N PRO A 183 -15.19 26.32 -4.33
CA PRO A 183 -15.68 25.63 -3.15
C PRO A 183 -15.35 24.13 -3.23
N GLY A 184 -14.90 23.55 -2.12
CA GLY A 184 -14.91 22.10 -1.94
C GLY A 184 -16.34 21.55 -1.94
N GLU A 185 -16.48 20.25 -2.17
CA GLU A 185 -17.77 19.60 -2.40
C GLU A 185 -18.66 19.49 -1.14
N GLY A 186 -18.07 19.65 0.05
CA GLY A 186 -18.76 19.62 1.35
C GLY A 186 -17.85 19.04 2.44
N THR A 187 -18.44 18.56 3.54
CA THR A 187 -17.69 18.12 4.72
C THR A 187 -17.95 16.64 5.03
N PRO A 188 -16.94 15.76 4.97
CA PRO A 188 -17.04 14.40 5.46
C PRO A 188 -17.31 14.40 6.97
N VAL A 189 -18.28 13.60 7.41
CA VAL A 189 -18.64 13.42 8.81
C VAL A 189 -18.51 11.95 9.16
N ARG A 190 -17.68 11.68 10.18
CA ARG A 190 -17.46 10.34 10.71
C ARG A 190 -18.16 10.20 12.05
N ALA A 191 -18.89 9.10 12.23
CA ALA A 191 -19.48 8.71 13.50
C ALA A 191 -18.97 7.32 13.92
N GLU A 192 -18.69 7.15 15.20
CA GLU A 192 -18.31 5.86 15.79
C GLU A 192 -19.44 5.36 16.69
N THR A 193 -19.64 4.05 16.65
CA THR A 193 -20.54 3.36 17.57
C THR A 193 -19.87 2.10 18.11
N ALA A 194 -20.10 1.84 19.40
CA ALA A 194 -19.70 0.59 20.02
C ALA A 194 -20.68 -0.52 19.58
N VAL A 195 -20.13 -1.63 19.09
CA VAL A 195 -20.89 -2.83 18.73
C VAL A 195 -20.42 -3.99 19.59
N THR A 196 -21.35 -4.64 20.27
CA THR A 196 -21.05 -5.84 21.06
C THR A 196 -20.84 -7.03 20.14
N HIS A 197 -19.69 -7.67 20.26
CA HIS A 197 -19.36 -8.93 19.60
C HIS A 197 -19.31 -10.03 20.66
N ALA A 198 -20.21 -11.01 20.54
CA ALA A 198 -20.19 -12.20 21.38
C ALA A 198 -19.14 -13.18 20.85
N LYS A 199 -18.18 -13.54 21.71
CA LYS A 199 -17.12 -14.49 21.40
C LYS A 199 -17.63 -15.93 21.53
N ALA A 200 -16.94 -16.86 20.87
CA ALA A 200 -17.26 -18.29 20.92
C ALA A 200 -17.27 -18.90 22.35
N ASP A 201 -16.50 -18.33 23.28
CA ASP A 201 -16.42 -18.77 24.69
C ASP A 201 -17.56 -18.22 25.58
N GLY A 202 -18.50 -17.47 25.00
CA GLY A 202 -19.61 -16.84 25.70
C GLY A 202 -19.27 -15.49 26.35
N THR A 203 -18.03 -15.02 26.26
CA THR A 203 -17.67 -13.65 26.62
C THR A 203 -18.09 -12.67 25.53
N SER A 204 -17.97 -11.37 25.79
CA SER A 204 -18.25 -10.35 24.78
C SER A 204 -17.23 -9.24 24.85
N VAL A 205 -16.90 -8.69 23.69
CA VAL A 205 -16.03 -7.51 23.54
C VAL A 205 -16.78 -6.42 22.80
N SER A 206 -16.34 -5.17 23.01
CA SER A 206 -16.85 -4.02 22.26
C SER A 206 -15.92 -3.76 21.08
N LEU A 207 -16.48 -3.74 19.88
CA LEU A 207 -15.80 -3.33 18.66
C LEU A 207 -16.26 -1.92 18.26
N THR A 208 -15.43 -1.23 17.49
CA THR A 208 -15.69 0.08 16.92
C THR A 208 -16.27 -0.08 15.52
N ALA A 209 -17.56 0.21 15.36
CA ALA A 209 -18.16 0.41 14.06
C ALA A 209 -18.07 1.88 13.66
N VAL A 210 -17.96 2.13 12.36
CA VAL A 210 -17.89 3.49 11.81
C VAL A 210 -18.97 3.69 10.76
N SER A 211 -19.53 4.89 10.70
CA SER A 211 -20.36 5.34 9.60
C SER A 211 -19.91 6.69 9.09
N TYR A 212 -20.13 6.92 7.80
CA TYR A 212 -19.74 8.16 7.13
C TYR A 212 -20.96 8.80 6.48
N SER A 213 -21.00 10.13 6.54
CA SER A 213 -21.98 10.96 5.85
C SER A 213 -21.29 12.21 5.31
N ILE A 214 -22.00 12.97 4.47
CA ILE A 214 -21.51 14.23 3.91
C ILE A 214 -22.44 15.35 4.36
N ALA A 215 -21.90 16.33 5.08
CA ALA A 215 -22.59 17.53 5.49
C ALA A 215 -22.32 18.68 4.50
N ASN A 216 -23.26 19.61 4.41
CA ASN A 216 -23.15 20.85 3.62
C ASN A 216 -22.70 20.62 2.16
N PRO A 217 -23.40 19.77 1.38
CA PRO A 217 -23.04 19.53 -0.01
C PRO A 217 -23.15 20.82 -0.84
N ALA A 218 -22.06 21.22 -1.50
CA ALA A 218 -21.94 22.53 -2.14
C ALA A 218 -22.62 22.63 -3.53
N PHE A 219 -22.88 21.49 -4.17
CA PHE A 219 -23.35 21.38 -5.57
C PHE A 219 -24.70 20.65 -5.68
N GLY A 220 -25.56 20.85 -4.68
CA GLY A 220 -26.92 20.31 -4.64
C GLY A 220 -27.06 18.99 -3.87
N PRO A 221 -28.22 18.33 -3.92
CA PRO A 221 -28.45 17.08 -3.20
C PRO A 221 -27.61 15.93 -3.77
N LEU A 222 -27.12 15.05 -2.89
CA LEU A 222 -26.32 13.88 -3.26
C LEU A 222 -27.16 12.69 -3.80
N GLY A 223 -28.48 12.75 -3.63
CA GLY A 223 -29.42 11.67 -3.97
C GLY A 223 -29.79 10.79 -2.79
N GLU A 224 -30.96 10.12 -2.88
CA GLU A 224 -31.51 9.30 -1.79
C GLU A 224 -30.83 7.92 -1.66
N ASP A 225 -30.19 7.44 -2.73
CA ASP A 225 -29.48 6.14 -2.77
C ASP A 225 -27.95 6.32 -2.88
N LEU A 226 -27.43 7.23 -2.06
CA LEU A 226 -26.00 7.51 -1.97
C LEU A 226 -25.25 6.34 -1.33
N ARG A 227 -24.22 5.85 -2.01
CA ARG A 227 -23.28 4.84 -1.53
C ARG A 227 -21.95 5.49 -1.18
N ILE A 228 -21.41 5.21 0.01
CA ILE A 228 -20.18 5.80 0.53
C ILE A 228 -19.23 4.69 0.96
N SER A 229 -18.03 4.67 0.36
CA SER A 229 -16.94 3.75 0.70
C SER A 229 -15.75 4.55 1.27
N PRO A 230 -15.58 4.57 2.60
CA PRO A 230 -14.46 5.23 3.25
C PRO A 230 -13.15 4.47 3.07
N ARG A 231 -12.05 5.18 2.80
CA ARG A 231 -10.71 4.58 2.59
C ARG A 231 -9.63 5.35 3.31
N ILE A 232 -8.89 4.67 4.18
CA ILE A 232 -7.60 5.14 4.68
C ILE A 232 -6.51 4.72 3.70
N ALA A 233 -5.51 5.58 3.51
CA ALA A 233 -4.39 5.27 2.63
C ALA A 233 -3.63 4.02 3.12
N PRO A 234 -3.29 3.05 2.26
CA PRO A 234 -2.42 1.94 2.64
C PRO A 234 -0.96 2.41 2.80
N GLN A 235 -0.15 1.64 3.53
CA GLN A 235 1.31 1.80 3.44
C GLN A 235 1.80 1.39 2.05
N ILE A 236 2.91 1.99 1.59
CA ILE A 236 3.32 1.90 0.18
C ILE A 236 4.68 1.23 -0.06
N VAL A 237 5.31 0.68 0.99
CA VAL A 237 6.53 -0.11 0.84
C VAL A 237 6.29 -1.38 0.02
N GLY A 238 7.27 -1.75 -0.81
CA GLY A 238 7.25 -2.99 -1.58
C GLY A 238 6.27 -3.02 -2.75
N GLN A 239 5.67 -1.90 -3.16
CA GLN A 239 4.71 -1.90 -4.28
C GLN A 239 5.31 -2.42 -5.59
N GLY A 240 6.56 -2.08 -5.90
CA GLY A 240 7.25 -2.60 -7.08
C GLY A 240 7.40 -4.13 -7.06
N LEU A 241 7.67 -4.72 -5.89
CA LEU A 241 7.73 -6.17 -5.73
C LEU A 241 6.37 -6.83 -5.96
N LEU A 242 5.27 -6.22 -5.49
CA LEU A 242 3.90 -6.71 -5.72
C LEU A 242 3.48 -6.60 -7.20
N GLU A 243 3.89 -5.53 -7.89
CA GLU A 243 3.72 -5.37 -9.35
C GLU A 243 4.45 -6.49 -10.12
N ALA A 244 5.60 -6.92 -9.60
CA ALA A 244 6.45 -7.92 -10.21
C ALA A 244 6.03 -9.37 -9.95
N ILE A 245 4.98 -9.64 -9.15
CA ILE A 245 4.43 -11.00 -8.98
C ILE A 245 3.81 -11.48 -10.31
N PRO A 246 4.18 -12.64 -10.86
CA PRO A 246 3.58 -13.19 -12.09
C PRO A 246 2.04 -13.24 -12.01
N GLU A 247 1.35 -12.88 -13.10
CA GLU A 247 -0.13 -13.01 -13.15
C GLU A 247 -0.58 -14.47 -13.01
N ALA A 248 0.18 -15.40 -13.59
CA ALA A 248 -0.09 -16.83 -13.47
C ALA A 248 -0.10 -17.32 -12.00
N ASP A 249 0.78 -16.78 -11.15
CA ASP A 249 0.84 -17.14 -9.74
C ASP A 249 -0.40 -16.66 -8.98
N LEU A 250 -0.94 -15.48 -9.33
CA LEU A 250 -2.20 -14.98 -8.76
C LEU A 250 -3.40 -15.81 -9.24
N LEU A 251 -3.43 -16.15 -10.53
CA LEU A 251 -4.50 -16.96 -11.11
C LEU A 251 -4.50 -18.40 -10.59
N ALA A 252 -3.34 -18.95 -10.25
CA ALA A 252 -3.23 -20.27 -9.64
C ALA A 252 -3.79 -20.33 -8.21
N LEU A 253 -3.95 -19.19 -7.55
CA LEU A 253 -4.56 -19.07 -6.22
C LEU A 253 -6.06 -18.77 -6.28
N ALA A 254 -6.58 -18.38 -7.45
CA ALA A 254 -7.98 -18.02 -7.60
C ALA A 254 -8.87 -19.27 -7.67
N ASP A 255 -9.92 -19.29 -6.85
CA ASP A 255 -10.96 -20.32 -6.85
C ASP A 255 -12.36 -19.69 -6.73
N PRO A 256 -12.81 -18.92 -7.74
CA PRO A 256 -14.07 -18.16 -7.66
C PRO A 256 -15.33 -19.02 -7.48
N ASP A 257 -15.25 -20.32 -7.77
CA ASP A 257 -16.36 -21.26 -7.68
C ASP A 257 -16.27 -22.17 -6.44
N ASP A 258 -15.31 -21.93 -5.53
CA ASP A 258 -15.06 -22.74 -4.30
C ASP A 258 -15.03 -24.24 -4.63
N GLN A 259 -14.22 -24.62 -5.63
CA GLN A 259 -14.16 -26.00 -6.14
C GLN A 259 -13.61 -26.98 -5.10
N ASN A 260 -12.80 -26.50 -4.16
CA ASN A 260 -12.26 -27.31 -3.07
C ASN A 260 -13.22 -27.42 -1.86
N GLY A 261 -14.29 -26.61 -1.80
CA GLY A 261 -15.31 -26.62 -0.76
C GLY A 261 -14.81 -26.18 0.61
N ASP A 262 -13.76 -25.35 0.67
CA ASP A 262 -13.24 -24.78 1.91
C ASP A 262 -13.97 -23.48 2.33
N GLY A 263 -14.85 -22.96 1.47
CA GLY A 263 -15.65 -21.76 1.69
C GLY A 263 -14.93 -20.45 1.36
N ILE A 264 -13.77 -20.52 0.71
CA ILE A 264 -12.99 -19.37 0.23
C ILE A 264 -13.15 -19.29 -1.29
N SER A 265 -13.60 -18.14 -1.80
CA SER A 265 -13.90 -17.91 -3.23
C SER A 265 -13.04 -16.83 -3.86
N GLY A 266 -11.78 -16.75 -3.44
CA GLY A 266 -10.84 -15.72 -3.87
C GLY A 266 -10.74 -15.60 -5.38
N ARG A 267 -10.86 -14.38 -5.91
CA ARG A 267 -10.80 -14.14 -7.37
C ARG A 267 -9.92 -12.95 -7.76
N ALA A 268 -9.33 -13.02 -8.94
CA ALA A 268 -8.65 -11.87 -9.53
C ALA A 268 -9.68 -10.80 -9.95
N HIS A 269 -9.34 -9.52 -9.76
CA HIS A 269 -10.10 -8.42 -10.34
C HIS A 269 -9.53 -8.06 -11.71
N TRP A 270 -10.33 -8.20 -12.76
CA TRP A 270 -9.93 -7.80 -14.11
C TRP A 270 -10.28 -6.34 -14.34
N VAL A 271 -9.26 -5.54 -14.68
CA VAL A 271 -9.42 -4.10 -14.91
C VAL A 271 -8.97 -3.72 -16.32
N GLN A 272 -9.63 -2.71 -16.88
CA GLN A 272 -9.27 -2.18 -18.19
C GLN A 272 -8.05 -1.25 -18.06
N ASP A 273 -6.99 -1.54 -18.82
CA ASP A 273 -5.77 -0.74 -18.94
C ASP A 273 -5.55 -0.39 -20.42
N GLY A 274 -6.05 0.79 -20.83
CA GLY A 274 -6.09 1.20 -22.23
C GLY A 274 -6.96 0.25 -23.05
N GLU A 275 -6.39 -0.38 -24.08
CA GLU A 275 -7.07 -1.38 -24.93
C GLU A 275 -6.96 -2.81 -24.39
N THR A 276 -6.20 -3.02 -23.31
CA THR A 276 -5.93 -4.36 -22.74
C THR A 276 -6.64 -4.56 -21.40
N GLN A 277 -6.99 -5.81 -21.07
CA GLN A 277 -7.37 -6.17 -19.71
C GLN A 277 -6.15 -6.69 -18.95
N ARG A 278 -6.05 -6.34 -17.66
CA ARG A 278 -4.98 -6.76 -16.76
C ARG A 278 -5.54 -7.11 -15.38
N ILE A 279 -4.80 -7.87 -14.60
CA ILE A 279 -5.15 -8.12 -13.20
C ILE A 279 -4.87 -6.85 -12.39
N GLY A 280 -5.87 -6.37 -11.68
CA GLY A 280 -5.74 -5.28 -10.73
C GLY A 280 -5.01 -5.73 -9.46
N ARG A 281 -4.18 -4.84 -8.91
CA ARG A 281 -3.25 -5.16 -7.80
C ARG A 281 -3.29 -4.14 -6.67
N PHE A 282 -3.55 -2.88 -7.00
CA PHE A 282 -3.44 -1.75 -6.07
C PHE A 282 -4.80 -1.12 -5.77
N GLY A 283 -4.86 -0.41 -4.64
CA GLY A 283 -6.10 0.03 -4.02
C GLY A 283 -6.76 -1.05 -3.17
N TRP A 284 -7.85 -0.66 -2.48
CA TRP A 284 -8.58 -1.54 -1.57
C TRP A 284 -9.41 -2.62 -2.28
N LYS A 285 -9.86 -2.34 -3.50
CA LYS A 285 -10.59 -3.28 -4.36
C LYS A 285 -9.80 -3.64 -5.62
N ALA A 286 -8.46 -3.61 -5.58
CA ALA A 286 -7.61 -4.02 -6.70
C ALA A 286 -7.97 -3.32 -8.04
N LEU A 287 -8.12 -2.00 -8.04
CA LEU A 287 -8.59 -1.26 -9.23
C LEU A 287 -7.48 -0.86 -10.20
N GLN A 288 -6.22 -0.90 -9.76
CA GLN A 288 -5.09 -0.40 -10.53
C GLN A 288 -4.11 -1.54 -10.79
N PRO A 289 -3.72 -1.82 -12.05
CA PRO A 289 -2.89 -2.97 -12.40
C PRO A 289 -1.39 -2.72 -12.19
N THR A 290 -0.97 -1.46 -12.20
CA THR A 290 0.45 -1.06 -12.12
C THR A 290 0.63 0.04 -11.08
N VAL A 291 1.87 0.18 -10.60
CA VAL A 291 2.25 1.29 -9.71
C VAL A 291 2.04 2.61 -10.45
N GLU A 292 2.40 2.69 -11.72
CA GLU A 292 2.17 3.88 -12.55
C GLU A 292 0.68 4.28 -12.64
N ALA A 293 -0.21 3.31 -12.89
CA ALA A 293 -1.65 3.57 -12.96
C ALA A 293 -2.21 4.04 -11.61
N GLN A 294 -1.75 3.44 -10.51
CA GLN A 294 -2.11 3.87 -9.15
C GLN A 294 -1.60 5.27 -8.84
N THR A 295 -0.35 5.59 -9.19
CA THR A 295 0.25 6.91 -8.98
C THR A 295 -0.46 7.98 -9.79
N ALA A 296 -0.68 7.75 -11.09
CA ALA A 296 -1.37 8.70 -11.95
C ALA A 296 -2.85 8.90 -11.53
N GLY A 297 -3.51 7.83 -11.09
CA GLY A 297 -4.87 7.90 -10.54
C GLY A 297 -4.92 8.73 -9.26
N ALA A 298 -3.97 8.54 -8.34
CA ALA A 298 -3.88 9.33 -7.10
C ALA A 298 -3.60 10.81 -7.40
N PHE A 299 -2.73 11.13 -8.36
CA PHE A 299 -2.55 12.52 -8.80
C PHE A 299 -3.87 13.14 -9.29
N SER A 300 -4.63 12.41 -10.11
CA SER A 300 -5.88 12.90 -10.68
C SER A 300 -7.02 13.00 -9.66
N GLU A 301 -7.20 11.98 -8.82
CA GLU A 301 -8.37 11.87 -7.94
C GLU A 301 -8.10 12.46 -6.55
N ASP A 302 -6.88 12.41 -6.03
CA ASP A 302 -6.57 12.85 -4.67
C ASP A 302 -5.98 14.27 -4.63
N LEU A 303 -5.20 14.66 -5.65
CA LEU A 303 -4.58 15.99 -5.76
C LEU A 303 -5.19 16.87 -6.88
N GLY A 304 -6.06 16.30 -7.73
CA GLY A 304 -6.70 16.99 -8.84
C GLY A 304 -5.77 17.35 -10.00
N ILE A 305 -4.60 16.72 -10.11
CA ILE A 305 -3.53 17.03 -11.08
C ILE A 305 -3.65 16.12 -12.30
N THR A 306 -3.76 16.72 -13.49
CA THR A 306 -3.87 15.97 -14.75
C THR A 306 -2.54 15.35 -15.18
N SER A 307 -2.61 14.21 -15.88
CA SER A 307 -1.47 13.51 -16.47
C SER A 307 -1.81 13.05 -17.89
N SER A 308 -0.85 12.49 -18.64
CA SER A 308 -1.15 11.88 -19.94
C SER A 308 -2.18 10.74 -19.86
N ARG A 309 -2.19 10.01 -18.73
CA ARG A 309 -3.11 8.90 -18.49
C ARG A 309 -4.50 9.38 -18.04
N PHE A 310 -4.55 10.49 -17.31
CA PHE A 310 -5.78 11.14 -16.85
C PHE A 310 -5.77 12.62 -17.24
N PRO A 311 -6.09 12.95 -18.51
CA PRO A 311 -5.94 14.31 -19.04
C PRO A 311 -7.08 15.26 -18.64
N GLU A 312 -8.20 14.72 -18.18
CA GLU A 312 -9.39 15.50 -17.83
C GLU A 312 -9.34 16.00 -16.39
N THR A 313 -9.58 17.30 -16.19
CA THR A 313 -9.71 17.87 -14.84
C THR A 313 -10.95 17.32 -14.15
N ASN A 314 -10.83 16.95 -12.87
CA ASN A 314 -11.93 16.39 -12.08
C ASN A 314 -12.91 17.48 -11.59
N CYS A 315 -13.68 18.06 -12.52
CA CYS A 315 -14.71 19.07 -12.25
C CYS A 315 -16.09 18.59 -12.73
N PRO A 316 -16.75 17.65 -12.01
CA PRO A 316 -17.98 17.04 -12.48
C PRO A 316 -19.17 18.02 -12.53
N GLY A 317 -20.06 17.82 -13.51
CA GLY A 317 -21.37 18.45 -13.57
C GLY A 317 -21.36 19.97 -13.50
N THR A 318 -21.96 20.52 -12.44
CA THR A 318 -22.22 21.96 -12.29
C THR A 318 -21.10 22.76 -11.61
N GLN A 319 -19.92 22.17 -11.41
CA GLN A 319 -18.76 22.81 -10.77
C GLN A 319 -18.07 23.86 -11.67
N THR A 320 -18.78 24.93 -12.02
CA THR A 320 -18.33 25.97 -12.97
C THR A 320 -17.05 26.70 -12.52
N ALA A 321 -16.91 26.99 -11.22
CA ALA A 321 -15.69 27.60 -10.68
C ALA A 321 -14.47 26.66 -10.80
N CYS A 322 -14.67 25.35 -10.59
CA CYS A 322 -13.64 24.33 -10.79
C CYS A 322 -13.20 24.31 -12.26
N ALA A 323 -14.15 24.19 -13.18
CA ALA A 323 -13.87 24.12 -14.62
C ALA A 323 -13.22 25.40 -15.18
N ALA A 324 -13.48 26.56 -14.57
CA ALA A 324 -12.91 27.84 -14.95
C ALA A 324 -11.58 28.17 -14.25
N ALA A 325 -11.14 27.34 -13.31
CA ALA A 325 -9.91 27.58 -12.57
C ALA A 325 -8.68 27.51 -13.48
N GLN A 326 -7.66 28.31 -13.14
CA GLN A 326 -6.38 28.26 -13.84
C GLN A 326 -5.66 26.94 -13.49
N ASN A 327 -5.10 26.28 -14.51
CA ASN A 327 -4.33 25.05 -14.37
C ASN A 327 -2.84 25.28 -14.61
N GLY A 328 -2.02 24.29 -14.25
CA GLY A 328 -0.56 24.28 -14.43
C GLY A 328 -0.09 23.90 -15.84
N GLY A 329 -0.98 23.62 -16.79
CA GLY A 329 -0.65 23.12 -18.12
C GLY A 329 -1.62 22.05 -18.63
N SER A 330 -1.27 21.39 -19.73
CA SER A 330 -2.08 20.32 -20.33
C SER A 330 -1.18 19.23 -20.96
N PRO A 331 -0.96 18.09 -20.28
CA PRO A 331 -1.29 17.84 -18.88
C PRO A 331 -0.42 18.66 -17.90
N GLU A 332 -0.86 18.79 -16.66
CA GLU A 332 -0.12 19.49 -15.60
C GLU A 332 1.10 18.70 -15.13
N LEU A 333 0.92 17.39 -14.95
CA LEU A 333 2.00 16.47 -14.61
C LEU A 333 2.70 15.97 -15.87
N GLY A 334 3.89 16.50 -16.13
CA GLY A 334 4.75 16.05 -17.22
C GLY A 334 5.25 14.61 -17.04
N ALA A 335 5.47 13.90 -18.15
CA ALA A 335 5.86 12.48 -18.17
C ALA A 335 7.10 12.16 -17.32
N THR A 336 8.12 13.03 -17.33
CA THR A 336 9.33 12.85 -16.52
C THR A 336 9.03 12.88 -15.02
N ARG A 337 8.15 13.78 -14.56
CA ARG A 337 7.79 13.87 -13.13
C ARG A 337 6.99 12.65 -12.70
N LEU A 338 6.06 12.19 -13.52
CA LEU A 338 5.35 10.94 -13.25
C LEU A 338 6.32 9.76 -13.17
N ALA A 339 7.24 9.62 -14.13
CA ALA A 339 8.18 8.51 -14.18
C ALA A 339 9.08 8.43 -12.93
N VAL A 340 9.65 9.55 -12.47
CA VAL A 340 10.51 9.55 -11.27
C VAL A 340 9.73 9.28 -9.98
N THR A 341 8.49 9.75 -9.87
CA THR A 341 7.63 9.41 -8.73
C THR A 341 7.26 7.92 -8.73
N VAL A 342 6.99 7.34 -9.90
CA VAL A 342 6.72 5.90 -10.04
C VAL A 342 7.96 5.08 -9.72
N GLU A 343 9.15 5.47 -10.19
CA GLU A 343 10.42 4.82 -9.84
C GLU A 343 10.64 4.83 -8.32
N TYR A 344 10.41 5.97 -7.66
CA TYR A 344 10.47 6.07 -6.20
C TYR A 344 9.52 5.08 -5.52
N MET A 345 8.25 5.04 -5.91
CA MET A 345 7.26 4.14 -5.32
C MET A 345 7.58 2.65 -5.56
N ARG A 346 8.13 2.31 -6.74
CA ARG A 346 8.57 0.95 -7.05
C ARG A 346 9.74 0.51 -6.18
N LEU A 347 10.66 1.42 -5.89
CA LEU A 347 11.92 1.16 -5.20
C LEU A 347 11.88 1.46 -3.70
N LEU A 348 10.69 1.73 -3.12
CA LEU A 348 10.52 1.76 -1.67
C LEU A 348 10.71 0.36 -1.09
N GLY A 349 11.80 0.18 -0.33
CA GLY A 349 12.20 -1.11 0.20
C GLY A 349 11.33 -1.56 1.37
N VAL A 350 11.18 -2.87 1.53
CA VAL A 350 10.47 -3.49 2.65
C VAL A 350 11.43 -3.66 3.82
N PRO A 351 11.14 -3.11 5.02
CA PRO A 351 11.91 -3.37 6.22
C PRO A 351 12.04 -4.85 6.56
N LYS A 352 13.19 -5.23 7.12
CA LYS A 352 13.41 -6.58 7.62
C LYS A 352 12.37 -7.00 8.66
N ARG A 353 12.06 -8.29 8.66
CA ARG A 353 11.23 -8.90 9.70
C ARG A 353 11.98 -8.91 11.03
N ARG A 354 11.27 -8.77 12.15
CA ARG A 354 11.89 -8.62 13.49
C ARG A 354 11.59 -9.84 14.35
N GLY A 355 12.61 -10.49 14.90
CA GLY A 355 12.46 -11.63 15.83
C GLY A 355 11.80 -12.87 15.22
N GLY A 356 11.86 -13.03 13.89
CA GLY A 356 11.24 -14.14 13.15
C GLY A 356 11.75 -15.52 13.52
N ASP A 357 12.94 -15.60 14.11
CA ASP A 357 13.62 -16.81 14.59
C ASP A 357 13.30 -17.15 16.06
N SER A 358 12.55 -16.30 16.76
CA SER A 358 12.15 -16.57 18.14
C SER A 358 11.08 -17.67 18.21
N GLU A 359 11.15 -18.49 19.25
CA GLU A 359 10.22 -19.61 19.45
C GLU A 359 8.76 -19.16 19.50
N ASP A 360 8.48 -18.02 20.16
CA ASP A 360 7.12 -17.47 20.26
C ASP A 360 6.56 -17.07 18.89
N VAL A 361 7.38 -16.42 18.04
CA VAL A 361 6.98 -16.04 16.69
C VAL A 361 6.77 -17.27 15.80
N LEU A 362 7.58 -18.31 15.95
CA LEU A 362 7.43 -19.56 15.20
C LEU A 362 6.20 -20.38 15.64
N LYS A 363 5.85 -20.36 16.93
CA LYS A 363 4.55 -20.89 17.40
C LYS A 363 3.39 -20.08 16.85
N GLY A 364 3.51 -18.75 16.88
CA GLY A 364 2.53 -17.83 16.29
C GLY A 364 2.31 -18.07 14.80
N LYS A 365 3.39 -18.32 14.04
CA LYS A 365 3.34 -18.70 12.62
C LYS A 365 2.57 -20.00 12.42
N ALA A 366 2.83 -21.02 13.24
CA ALA A 366 2.10 -22.28 13.18
C ALA A 366 0.61 -22.07 13.47
N LEU A 367 0.28 -21.28 14.49
CA LEU A 367 -1.11 -20.93 14.82
C LEU A 367 -1.80 -20.15 13.69
N PHE A 368 -1.10 -19.22 13.05
CA PHE A 368 -1.62 -18.44 11.92
C PHE A 368 -2.02 -19.34 10.75
N SER A 369 -1.22 -20.36 10.43
CA SER A 369 -1.58 -21.39 9.44
C SER A 369 -2.74 -22.26 9.95
N LEU A 370 -2.66 -22.75 11.19
CA LEU A 370 -3.65 -23.64 11.80
C LEU A 370 -5.07 -23.06 11.83
N VAL A 371 -5.22 -21.76 12.11
CA VAL A 371 -6.54 -21.10 12.11
C VAL A 371 -7.04 -20.81 10.69
N GLY A 372 -6.23 -20.99 9.66
CA GLY A 372 -6.62 -20.79 8.26
C GLY A 372 -6.35 -19.39 7.70
N CYS A 373 -5.54 -18.54 8.37
CA CYS A 373 -5.25 -17.20 7.84
C CYS A 373 -4.48 -17.26 6.51
N THR A 374 -3.69 -18.32 6.28
CA THR A 374 -2.87 -18.54 5.09
C THR A 374 -3.69 -18.84 3.82
N SER A 375 -4.99 -19.12 3.94
CA SER A 375 -5.88 -19.30 2.79
C SER A 375 -6.01 -18.04 1.93
N CYS A 376 -5.89 -16.85 2.52
CA CYS A 376 -5.84 -15.57 1.79
C CYS A 376 -4.49 -14.86 1.97
N HIS A 377 -3.91 -14.90 3.17
CA HIS A 377 -2.62 -14.28 3.47
C HIS A 377 -1.45 -15.19 3.03
N LYS A 378 -1.38 -15.45 1.72
CA LYS A 378 -0.35 -16.29 1.10
C LYS A 378 1.07 -15.81 1.45
N PRO A 379 1.93 -16.64 2.08
CA PRO A 379 3.21 -16.16 2.62
C PRO A 379 4.15 -15.54 1.60
N SER A 380 4.42 -16.21 0.47
CA SER A 380 5.53 -15.86 -0.42
C SER A 380 5.25 -16.02 -1.91
N PHE A 381 6.04 -15.29 -2.70
CA PHE A 381 6.09 -15.33 -4.16
C PHE A 381 7.54 -15.19 -4.65
N VAL A 382 7.77 -15.47 -5.93
CA VAL A 382 9.00 -15.09 -6.64
C VAL A 382 8.63 -14.07 -7.71
N THR A 383 9.32 -12.92 -7.72
CA THR A 383 9.07 -11.90 -8.73
C THR A 383 9.60 -12.30 -10.10
N ARG A 384 8.97 -11.79 -11.16
CA ARG A 384 9.38 -12.08 -12.54
C ARG A 384 10.80 -11.58 -12.84
N PRO A 385 11.54 -12.26 -13.74
CA PRO A 385 12.87 -11.82 -14.16
C PRO A 385 12.84 -10.50 -14.96
N ASP A 386 11.72 -10.17 -15.61
CA ASP A 386 11.50 -8.97 -16.42
C ASP A 386 10.75 -7.86 -15.67
N ALA A 387 10.97 -7.75 -14.35
CA ALA A 387 10.37 -6.71 -13.52
C ALA A 387 10.71 -5.29 -14.04
N SER A 388 9.81 -4.34 -13.76
CA SER A 388 9.93 -2.93 -14.19
C SER A 388 11.26 -2.29 -13.79
N GLU A 389 11.83 -2.72 -12.66
CA GLU A 389 13.15 -2.31 -12.19
C GLU A 389 14.05 -3.55 -11.99
N PRO A 390 15.34 -3.49 -12.39
CA PRO A 390 16.27 -4.60 -12.24
C PRO A 390 16.48 -5.02 -10.78
N GLU A 391 16.39 -4.10 -9.83
CA GLU A 391 16.45 -4.38 -8.38
C GLU A 391 15.35 -5.34 -7.91
N LEU A 392 14.21 -5.37 -8.61
CA LEU A 392 13.01 -6.14 -8.27
C LEU A 392 12.96 -7.50 -8.96
N SER A 393 13.93 -7.81 -9.82
CA SER A 393 13.97 -9.04 -10.62
C SER A 393 14.32 -10.27 -9.78
N SER A 394 13.58 -11.37 -9.96
CA SER A 394 13.86 -12.69 -9.37
C SER A 394 14.07 -12.70 -7.85
N GLN A 395 13.30 -11.89 -7.13
CA GLN A 395 13.30 -11.80 -5.67
C GLN A 395 12.31 -12.81 -5.09
N ARG A 396 12.77 -13.60 -4.09
CA ARG A 396 11.85 -14.29 -3.19
C ARG A 396 11.34 -13.29 -2.16
N ILE A 397 10.03 -13.10 -2.12
CA ILE A 397 9.37 -12.09 -1.28
C ILE A 397 8.34 -12.72 -0.34
N TRP A 398 8.05 -12.05 0.78
CA TRP A 398 7.15 -12.54 1.83
C TRP A 398 6.03 -11.53 2.18
N PRO A 399 5.09 -11.23 1.26
CA PRO A 399 4.07 -10.21 1.48
C PRO A 399 2.90 -10.64 2.38
N TYR A 400 2.66 -11.95 2.56
CA TYR A 400 1.46 -12.46 3.26
C TYR A 400 0.15 -11.92 2.67
N SER A 401 -0.05 -12.14 1.37
CA SER A 401 -1.22 -11.68 0.61
C SER A 401 -1.24 -12.36 -0.75
N ASP A 402 -2.40 -12.85 -1.16
CA ASP A 402 -2.65 -13.35 -2.51
C ASP A 402 -3.07 -12.27 -3.53
N LEU A 403 -3.25 -11.02 -3.08
CA LEU A 403 -3.77 -9.89 -3.88
C LEU A 403 -5.15 -10.13 -4.52
N LEU A 404 -5.89 -11.16 -4.13
CA LEU A 404 -7.21 -11.49 -4.66
C LEU A 404 -8.32 -10.72 -3.92
N LEU A 405 -9.48 -10.62 -4.56
CA LEU A 405 -10.72 -10.16 -3.93
C LEU A 405 -11.39 -11.31 -3.18
N HIS A 406 -11.83 -11.03 -1.96
CA HIS A 406 -12.60 -11.95 -1.12
C HIS A 406 -13.85 -11.27 -0.57
N ASP A 407 -14.96 -12.00 -0.47
CA ASP A 407 -16.16 -11.53 0.23
C ASP A 407 -15.92 -11.53 1.75
N MET A 408 -15.69 -10.34 2.30
CA MET A 408 -15.43 -10.15 3.74
C MET A 408 -16.71 -9.97 4.56
N GLY A 409 -17.87 -10.31 4.00
CA GLY A 409 -19.15 -10.34 4.68
C GLY A 409 -19.79 -8.96 4.92
N GLU A 410 -21.01 -8.99 5.42
CA GLU A 410 -21.85 -7.81 5.62
C GLU A 410 -21.22 -6.80 6.58
N ARG A 411 -20.50 -7.29 7.59
CA ARG A 411 -19.86 -6.46 8.62
C ARG A 411 -18.75 -5.55 8.08
N LEU A 412 -18.18 -5.91 6.93
CA LEU A 412 -17.16 -5.13 6.22
C LEU A 412 -17.66 -4.62 4.87
N ALA A 413 -18.96 -4.70 4.58
CA ALA A 413 -19.53 -4.13 3.38
C ALA A 413 -19.40 -2.59 3.38
N ASP A 414 -18.98 -2.02 2.25
CA ASP A 414 -19.01 -0.56 2.04
C ASP A 414 -20.21 -0.09 1.21
N ASN A 415 -21.11 -1.02 0.86
CA ASN A 415 -22.30 -0.78 0.06
C ASN A 415 -22.03 -0.11 -1.31
N LYS A 416 -20.78 -0.14 -1.80
CA LYS A 416 -20.36 0.50 -3.06
C LYS A 416 -19.62 -0.48 -3.97
N LYS A 417 -20.11 -0.66 -5.19
CA LYS A 417 -19.42 -1.42 -6.23
C LYS A 417 -18.37 -0.58 -6.94
N GLU A 418 -17.32 -1.24 -7.43
CA GLU A 418 -16.30 -0.62 -8.26
C GLU A 418 -15.80 -1.57 -9.34
N GLY A 419 -16.13 -1.26 -10.59
CA GLY A 419 -15.94 -2.23 -11.67
C GLY A 419 -16.84 -3.43 -11.44
N ASP A 420 -16.27 -4.62 -11.44
CA ASP A 420 -16.98 -5.85 -11.07
C ASP A 420 -16.80 -6.24 -9.59
N ALA A 421 -15.98 -5.52 -8.82
CA ALA A 421 -15.84 -5.73 -7.39
C ALA A 421 -17.13 -5.31 -6.64
N GLY A 422 -17.71 -6.28 -5.95
CA GLY A 422 -18.91 -6.18 -5.14
C GLY A 422 -18.71 -5.36 -3.87
N GLU A 423 -19.81 -5.13 -3.17
CA GLU A 423 -19.91 -4.25 -1.99
C GLU A 423 -19.22 -4.84 -0.75
N ARG A 424 -19.01 -6.15 -0.74
CA ARG A 424 -18.36 -6.89 0.35
C ARG A 424 -16.95 -7.37 -0.01
N GLU A 425 -16.54 -7.15 -1.26
CA GLU A 425 -15.28 -7.67 -1.77
C GLU A 425 -14.13 -6.70 -1.48
N TRP A 426 -13.06 -7.25 -0.92
CA TRP A 426 -11.84 -6.52 -0.62
C TRP A 426 -10.62 -7.30 -1.06
N ARG A 427 -9.61 -6.57 -1.51
CA ARG A 427 -8.30 -7.15 -1.81
C ARG A 427 -7.58 -7.51 -0.52
N THR A 428 -7.03 -8.72 -0.42
CA THR A 428 -6.16 -9.10 0.71
C THR A 428 -4.94 -8.16 0.79
N PRO A 429 -4.79 -7.30 1.83
CA PRO A 429 -3.63 -6.43 1.94
C PRO A 429 -2.38 -7.22 2.37
N PRO A 430 -1.16 -6.85 1.87
CA PRO A 430 0.06 -7.47 2.35
C PRO A 430 0.29 -7.14 3.84
N LEU A 431 0.66 -8.14 4.63
CA LEU A 431 0.91 -8.00 6.07
C LEU A 431 2.37 -7.70 6.41
N TRP A 432 3.30 -7.79 5.45
CA TRP A 432 4.67 -7.36 5.70
C TRP A 432 4.70 -5.94 6.26
N SER A 433 5.64 -5.66 7.14
CA SER A 433 5.76 -4.36 7.82
C SER A 433 4.58 -3.91 8.69
N LEU A 434 3.52 -4.72 8.88
CA LEU A 434 2.37 -4.34 9.72
C LEU A 434 2.80 -4.00 11.15
N GLY A 435 3.75 -4.75 11.70
CA GLY A 435 4.27 -4.51 13.05
C GLY A 435 4.99 -3.18 13.23
N LEU A 436 5.39 -2.53 12.13
CA LEU A 436 6.05 -1.22 12.15
C LEU A 436 5.09 -0.04 11.97
N VAL A 437 3.83 -0.29 11.60
CA VAL A 437 2.84 0.78 11.37
C VAL A 437 2.73 1.69 12.58
N LYS A 438 2.56 1.13 13.79
CA LYS A 438 2.43 1.96 15.01
C LYS A 438 3.69 2.79 15.29
N THR A 439 4.87 2.26 15.00
CA THR A 439 6.16 2.99 15.13
C THR A 439 6.26 4.15 14.15
N VAL A 440 5.88 3.92 12.88
CA VAL A 440 5.99 4.93 11.81
C VAL A 440 4.88 5.98 11.90
N ASN A 441 3.65 5.56 12.17
CA ASN A 441 2.45 6.41 12.17
C ASN A 441 2.11 7.02 13.54
N GLY A 442 2.58 6.41 14.64
CA GLY A 442 2.19 6.76 16.01
C GLY A 442 0.85 6.17 16.46
N THR A 443 -0.01 5.78 15.52
CA THR A 443 -1.29 5.08 15.78
C THR A 443 -1.42 3.86 14.88
N LEU A 444 -2.33 2.97 15.23
CA LEU A 444 -2.70 1.81 14.43
C LEU A 444 -4.16 1.97 14.02
N HIS A 445 -4.41 2.07 12.72
CA HIS A 445 -5.74 2.10 12.12
C HIS A 445 -5.77 1.06 10.99
N LEU A 446 -6.47 -0.04 11.25
CA LEU A 446 -6.55 -1.20 10.37
C LEU A 446 -7.90 -1.25 9.66
N LEU A 447 -7.98 -2.14 8.67
CA LEU A 447 -9.08 -2.27 7.71
C LEU A 447 -9.19 -1.07 6.77
N HIS A 448 -10.12 -1.14 5.81
CA HIS A 448 -10.25 -0.14 4.75
C HIS A 448 -10.61 1.24 5.26
N ASP A 449 -11.33 1.33 6.38
CA ASP A 449 -11.87 2.58 6.94
C ASP A 449 -11.19 3.02 8.25
N GLY A 450 -10.17 2.29 8.68
CA GLY A 450 -9.40 2.59 9.88
C GLY A 450 -10.14 2.36 11.20
N ARG A 451 -11.25 1.60 11.20
CA ARG A 451 -12.06 1.36 12.41
C ARG A 451 -11.33 0.59 13.50
N ALA A 452 -10.42 -0.32 13.13
CA ALA A 452 -9.79 -1.24 14.08
C ALA A 452 -8.47 -0.64 14.64
N PRO A 453 -8.38 -0.40 15.96
CA PRO A 453 -7.20 0.16 16.62
C PRO A 453 -6.16 -0.91 17.02
N SER A 454 -6.45 -2.21 16.80
CA SER A 454 -5.60 -3.33 17.18
C SER A 454 -5.73 -4.50 16.18
N ILE A 455 -4.74 -5.40 16.20
CA ILE A 455 -4.77 -6.64 15.41
C ILE A 455 -5.95 -7.53 15.86
N ASP A 456 -6.18 -7.67 17.17
CA ASP A 456 -7.32 -8.41 17.72
C ASP A 456 -8.65 -7.92 17.14
N GLU A 457 -8.89 -6.61 17.22
CA GLU A 457 -10.15 -6.04 16.74
C GLU A 457 -10.28 -6.18 15.21
N ALA A 458 -9.18 -6.02 14.46
CA ALA A 458 -9.19 -6.28 13.03
C ALA A 458 -9.58 -7.72 12.71
N ILE A 459 -9.03 -8.71 13.41
CA ILE A 459 -9.40 -10.13 13.25
C ILE A 459 -10.89 -10.33 13.57
N LEU A 460 -11.42 -9.75 14.64
CA LEU A 460 -12.83 -9.91 15.04
C LEU A 460 -13.84 -9.26 14.07
N TRP A 461 -13.37 -8.39 13.18
CA TRP A 461 -14.16 -7.83 12.08
C TRP A 461 -14.20 -8.72 10.83
N HIS A 462 -13.28 -9.67 10.67
CA HIS A 462 -13.27 -10.58 9.53
C HIS A 462 -14.56 -11.41 9.51
N ASP A 463 -15.30 -11.36 8.41
CA ASP A 463 -16.58 -12.04 8.22
C ASP A 463 -16.60 -12.68 6.83
N GLY A 464 -17.75 -13.19 6.37
CA GLY A 464 -17.84 -13.82 5.04
C GLY A 464 -16.89 -15.01 4.93
N GLU A 465 -16.06 -15.04 3.89
CA GLU A 465 -15.05 -16.09 3.65
C GLU A 465 -14.10 -16.25 4.86
N ALA A 466 -13.73 -15.15 5.51
CA ALA A 466 -12.81 -15.17 6.64
C ALA A 466 -13.48 -15.53 8.00
N GLN A 467 -14.80 -15.76 8.03
CA GLN A 467 -15.53 -16.09 9.25
C GLN A 467 -15.00 -17.37 9.92
N GLY A 468 -14.64 -18.38 9.12
CA GLY A 468 -14.08 -19.64 9.64
C GLY A 468 -12.80 -19.40 10.44
N ALA A 469 -11.87 -18.64 9.87
CA ALA A 469 -10.59 -18.30 10.50
C ALA A 469 -10.76 -17.41 11.73
N ARG A 470 -11.65 -16.41 11.69
CA ARG A 470 -12.00 -15.60 12.88
C ARG A 470 -12.49 -16.50 14.02
N ASN A 471 -13.45 -17.37 13.74
CA ASN A 471 -14.03 -18.24 14.76
C ASN A 471 -12.99 -19.23 15.33
N ALA A 472 -12.03 -19.69 14.51
CA ALA A 472 -10.93 -20.54 14.97
C ALA A 472 -9.97 -19.77 15.88
N TYR A 473 -9.60 -18.54 15.51
CA TYR A 473 -8.82 -17.62 16.35
C TYR A 473 -9.50 -17.35 17.70
N GLU A 474 -10.81 -17.13 17.72
CA GLU A 474 -11.57 -16.89 18.96
C GLU A 474 -11.53 -18.08 19.94
N ARG A 475 -11.34 -19.31 19.44
CA ARG A 475 -11.25 -20.52 20.27
C ARG A 475 -9.84 -20.78 20.81
N LEU A 476 -8.84 -20.07 20.33
CA LEU A 476 -7.49 -20.15 20.87
C LEU A 476 -7.46 -19.68 22.32
N SER A 477 -6.54 -20.23 23.12
CA SER A 477 -6.30 -19.70 24.46
C SER A 477 -5.75 -18.27 24.37
N ALA A 478 -5.89 -17.47 25.44
CA ALA A 478 -5.31 -16.13 25.46
C ALA A 478 -3.79 -16.12 25.24
N ALA A 479 -3.10 -17.19 25.64
CA ALA A 479 -1.68 -17.36 25.38
C ALA A 479 -1.40 -17.61 23.89
N ASP A 480 -2.19 -18.45 23.24
CA ASP A 480 -2.04 -18.74 21.80
C ASP A 480 -2.43 -17.52 20.94
N GLN A 481 -3.45 -16.76 21.33
CA GLN A 481 -3.77 -15.48 20.68
C GLN A 481 -2.60 -14.50 20.75
N ALA A 482 -1.93 -14.41 21.91
CA ALA A 482 -0.74 -13.57 22.07
C ALA A 482 0.44 -14.05 21.20
N LEU A 483 0.62 -15.37 21.02
CA LEU A 483 1.63 -15.92 20.11
C LEU A 483 1.32 -15.59 18.65
N LEU A 484 0.06 -15.73 18.21
CA LEU A 484 -0.36 -15.33 16.87
C LEU A 484 -0.14 -13.82 16.64
N HIS A 485 -0.43 -12.98 17.65
CA HIS A 485 -0.13 -11.55 17.57
C HIS A 485 1.37 -11.29 17.45
N ALA A 486 2.20 -11.97 18.25
CA ALA A 486 3.65 -11.84 18.15
C ALA A 486 4.16 -12.18 16.74
N PHE A 487 3.57 -13.18 16.09
CA PHE A 487 3.84 -13.47 14.68
C PHE A 487 3.45 -12.31 13.76
N VAL A 488 2.22 -11.82 13.84
CA VAL A 488 1.76 -10.71 12.98
C VAL A 488 2.55 -9.42 13.23
N GLU A 489 2.91 -9.12 14.47
CA GLU A 489 3.76 -7.97 14.85
C GLU A 489 5.22 -8.16 14.41
N SER A 490 5.66 -9.40 14.18
CA SER A 490 6.99 -9.67 13.63
C SER A 490 7.12 -9.27 12.15
N LEU A 491 6.00 -9.28 11.40
CA LEU A 491 5.91 -9.02 9.95
C LEU A 491 6.15 -7.56 9.58
#